data_AF-A0A5S3XUN5-F1
#
_entry.id   AF-A0A5S3XUN5-F1
#
_cell.length_a   1.000
_cell.length_b   1.000
_cell.length_c   1.000
_cell.angle_alpha   90.00
_cell.angle_beta   90.00
_cell.angle_gamma   90.00
#
_symmetry.space_group_name_H-M   'P 1'
#
loop_
_entity.id
_entity.type
_entity.pdbx_description
1 polymer ?
#
loop_
_entity_poly.entity_id
_entity_poly.type
_entity_poly.pdbx_seq_one_letter_code
_entity_poly.pdbx_strand_id
1 'polypeptide(L)'
;MQYLLLILSVLLTGCQLVEEPAPKHVAYMAPAKTMAPYTVHEYVSSLSVQLSNITGMRKNNARIAITSFFDAQALNSGLADQQAVGLSQQIQESLLTQFTQLGYHTIEHRLDGHITLLDNAESILSRDVNTLRLRQNIDFVVTGTLTQQQHAYIVNARLINMQDGRVVSAATTEIPINTMWTDEKVQQRDGLIYRTEY
;
A
#
# COMPACT_ATOMS: atom_id res chain seq x y z
N MET A 1 -12.68 35.88 -79.95
CA MET A 1 -13.22 34.90 -78.98
C MET A 1 -12.42 33.59 -78.96
N GLN A 2 -11.09 33.64 -79.10
CA GLN A 2 -10.22 32.44 -79.20
C GLN A 2 -9.14 32.40 -78.12
N TYR A 3 -8.75 33.58 -77.61
CA TYR A 3 -7.80 33.73 -76.50
C TYR A 3 -8.42 33.50 -75.11
N LEU A 4 -9.76 33.52 -74.98
CA LEU A 4 -10.45 33.27 -73.71
C LEU A 4 -10.39 31.79 -73.30
N LEU A 5 -10.31 30.88 -74.27
CA LEU A 5 -10.31 29.43 -74.05
C LEU A 5 -8.92 28.88 -73.65
N LEU A 6 -7.86 29.64 -73.93
CA LEU A 6 -6.46 29.28 -73.65
C LEU A 6 -6.00 29.68 -72.24
N ILE A 7 -6.69 30.61 -71.59
CA ILE A 7 -6.39 31.06 -70.21
C ILE A 7 -7.01 30.11 -69.18
N LEU A 8 -8.10 29.41 -69.52
CA LEU A 8 -8.81 28.52 -68.59
C LEU A 8 -8.07 27.19 -68.34
N SER A 9 -7.23 26.73 -69.26
CA SER A 9 -6.46 25.48 -69.13
C SER A 9 -5.21 25.61 -68.25
N VAL A 10 -4.73 26.83 -68.00
CA VAL A 10 -3.53 27.07 -67.16
C VAL A 10 -3.87 27.10 -65.66
N LEU A 11 -5.15 27.24 -65.29
CA LEU A 11 -5.59 27.32 -63.89
C LEU A 11 -5.92 25.95 -63.26
N LEU A 12 -5.77 24.83 -63.98
CA LEU A 12 -6.13 23.50 -63.48
C LEU A 12 -4.95 22.60 -63.07
N THR A 13 -3.70 23.07 -63.10
CA THR A 13 -2.56 22.25 -62.68
C THR A 13 -2.12 22.59 -61.25
N GLY A 14 -2.47 21.72 -60.31
CA GLY A 14 -1.61 21.46 -59.16
C GLY A 14 -2.26 21.53 -57.78
N CYS A 15 -3.06 20.53 -57.41
CA CYS A 15 -3.08 20.09 -56.01
C CYS A 15 -2.07 18.93 -55.90
N GLN A 16 -0.84 19.22 -55.46
CA GLN A 16 0.00 18.16 -54.90
C GLN A 16 -0.45 17.94 -53.46
N LEU A 17 -1.02 16.76 -53.19
CA LEU A 17 -1.07 16.24 -51.83
C LEU A 17 0.37 16.13 -51.34
N VAL A 18 0.78 17.05 -50.46
CA VAL A 18 1.98 16.86 -49.67
C VAL A 18 1.66 15.72 -48.71
N GLU A 19 2.22 14.55 -48.99
CA GLU A 19 2.23 13.45 -48.04
C GLU A 19 3.08 13.92 -46.86
N GLU A 20 2.40 14.31 -45.78
CA GLU A 20 3.07 14.66 -44.53
C GLU A 20 3.93 13.45 -44.15
N PRO A 21 5.27 13.59 -44.02
CA PRO A 21 6.08 12.48 -43.58
C PRO A 21 5.52 12.05 -42.24
N ALA A 22 5.09 10.77 -42.16
CA ALA A 22 4.52 10.20 -40.95
C ALA A 22 5.38 10.67 -39.77
N PRO A 23 4.75 11.22 -38.70
CA PRO A 23 5.51 11.77 -37.59
C PRO A 23 6.48 10.69 -37.16
N LYS A 24 7.78 11.01 -37.21
CA LYS A 24 8.80 10.10 -36.70
C LYS A 24 8.50 9.98 -35.22
N HIS A 25 7.77 8.93 -34.84
CA HIS A 25 7.67 8.50 -33.47
C HIS A 25 9.09 8.05 -33.11
N VAL A 26 9.91 9.01 -32.70
CA VAL A 26 11.06 8.73 -31.87
C VAL A 26 10.46 7.93 -30.73
N ALA A 27 10.80 6.64 -30.66
CA ALA A 27 10.45 5.83 -29.52
C ALA A 27 11.08 6.54 -28.33
N TYR A 28 10.27 7.33 -27.63
CA TYR A 28 10.66 7.90 -26.36
C TYR A 28 10.76 6.69 -25.43
N MET A 29 11.97 6.13 -25.33
CA MET A 29 12.28 5.18 -24.29
C MET A 29 12.19 5.98 -23.00
N ALA A 30 11.01 5.98 -22.40
CA ALA A 30 10.83 6.49 -21.07
C ALA A 30 11.91 5.81 -20.19
N PRO A 31 12.65 6.58 -19.37
CA PRO A 31 13.66 5.98 -18.50
C PRO A 31 12.97 4.91 -17.66
N ALA A 32 13.57 3.71 -17.62
CA ALA A 32 13.04 2.59 -16.85
C ALA A 32 12.87 3.04 -15.40
N LYS A 33 11.62 3.17 -14.94
CA LYS A 33 11.35 3.53 -13.55
C LYS A 33 11.89 2.41 -12.66
N THR A 34 12.73 2.79 -11.71
CA THR A 34 13.37 1.85 -10.78
C THR A 34 12.45 1.66 -9.58
N MET A 35 12.17 0.40 -9.23
CA MET A 35 11.45 0.05 -8.00
C MET A 35 12.31 0.35 -6.77
N ALA A 36 11.69 0.40 -5.59
CA ALA A 36 12.44 0.47 -4.34
C ALA A 36 13.42 -0.72 -4.23
N PRO A 37 14.61 -0.51 -3.63
CA PRO A 37 15.63 -1.56 -3.54
C PRO A 37 15.25 -2.69 -2.57
N TYR A 38 14.23 -2.49 -1.74
CA TYR A 38 13.77 -3.45 -0.73
C TYR A 38 12.27 -3.64 -0.85
N THR A 39 11.82 -4.82 -0.44
CA THR A 39 10.41 -5.19 -0.28
C THR A 39 9.81 -4.58 0.98
N VAL A 40 8.47 -4.55 1.06
CA VAL A 40 7.76 -4.17 2.30
C VAL A 40 8.25 -5.02 3.49
N HIS A 41 8.46 -6.32 3.27
CA HIS A 41 8.92 -7.23 4.31
C HIS A 41 10.27 -6.80 4.90
N GLU A 42 11.23 -6.42 4.06
CA GLU A 42 12.56 -5.98 4.48
C GLU A 42 12.51 -4.64 5.23
N TYR A 43 11.71 -3.67 4.78
CA TYR A 43 11.49 -2.43 5.55
C TYR A 43 10.88 -2.71 6.92
N VAL A 44 9.92 -3.65 6.98
CA VAL A 44 9.29 -4.07 8.23
C VAL A 44 10.27 -4.81 9.16
N SER A 45 11.34 -5.41 8.64
CA SER A 45 12.39 -6.04 9.46
C SER A 45 13.06 -5.05 10.42
N SER A 46 13.36 -3.84 9.95
CA SER A 46 13.85 -2.77 10.83
C SER A 46 12.81 -2.40 11.90
N LEU A 47 11.54 -2.36 11.52
CA LEU A 47 10.43 -2.03 12.42
C LEU A 47 10.29 -3.08 13.53
N SER A 48 10.40 -4.38 13.22
CA SER A 48 10.30 -5.45 14.21
C SER A 48 11.50 -5.47 15.17
N VAL A 49 12.71 -5.23 14.68
CA VAL A 49 13.91 -5.10 15.52
C VAL A 49 13.75 -3.94 16.50
N GLN A 50 13.28 -2.78 16.05
CA GLN A 50 13.01 -1.64 16.93
C GLN A 50 11.93 -1.98 17.97
N LEU A 51 10.81 -2.59 17.57
CA LEU A 51 9.74 -2.99 18.49
C LEU A 51 10.19 -4.04 19.51
N SER A 52 11.15 -4.90 19.16
CA SER A 52 11.69 -5.92 20.07
C SER A 52 12.48 -5.34 21.26
N ASN A 53 12.88 -4.06 21.17
CA ASN A 53 13.52 -3.31 22.24
C ASN A 53 12.52 -2.83 23.29
N ILE A 54 11.94 -3.78 24.02
CA ILE A 54 10.93 -3.55 25.06
C ILE A 54 11.59 -2.90 26.29
N THR A 55 11.02 -1.79 26.74
CA THR A 55 11.37 -1.16 28.01
C THR A 55 10.64 -1.82 29.19
N GLY A 56 11.35 -2.05 30.29
CA GLY A 56 10.78 -2.68 31.49
C GLY A 56 10.92 -4.20 31.52
N MET A 57 10.04 -4.86 32.27
CA MET A 57 10.10 -6.32 32.47
C MET A 57 9.57 -7.05 31.24
N ARG A 58 10.42 -7.84 30.58
CA ARG A 58 9.98 -8.82 29.58
C ARG A 58 9.36 -10.02 30.26
N LYS A 59 8.17 -10.43 29.81
CA LYS A 59 7.63 -11.76 30.11
C LYS A 59 8.19 -12.76 29.08
N ASN A 60 8.83 -13.84 29.54
CA ASN A 60 9.46 -14.85 28.68
C ASN A 60 8.50 -15.64 27.77
N ASN A 61 7.19 -15.44 27.90
CA ASN A 61 6.15 -16.15 27.14
C ASN A 61 4.99 -15.21 26.78
N ALA A 62 5.33 -13.93 26.56
CA ALA A 62 4.32 -12.90 26.33
C ALA A 62 3.54 -13.18 25.03
N ARG A 63 2.21 -13.19 25.12
CA ARG A 63 1.35 -13.33 23.95
C ARG A 63 1.21 -11.97 23.27
N ILE A 64 1.62 -11.89 22.01
CA ILE A 64 1.60 -10.65 21.22
C ILE A 64 0.55 -10.75 20.12
N ALA A 65 -0.41 -9.85 20.11
CA ALA A 65 -1.32 -9.69 18.97
C ALA A 65 -0.84 -8.54 18.09
N ILE A 66 -0.96 -8.71 16.77
CA ILE A 66 -0.63 -7.67 15.79
C ILE A 66 -1.92 -7.24 15.13
N THR A 67 -2.29 -5.97 15.28
CA THR A 67 -3.52 -5.41 14.71
C THR A 67 -3.24 -4.80 13.34
N SER A 68 -4.29 -4.31 12.70
CA SER A 68 -4.17 -3.55 11.46
C SER A 68 -3.48 -2.20 11.69
N PHE A 69 -2.90 -1.66 10.62
CA PHE A 69 -2.34 -0.31 10.59
C PHE A 69 -3.34 0.63 9.93
N PHE A 70 -3.59 1.79 10.55
CA PHE A 70 -4.65 2.70 10.12
C PHE A 70 -4.08 3.94 9.46
N ASP A 71 -4.77 4.48 8.46
CA ASP A 71 -4.42 5.79 7.94
C ASP A 71 -4.65 6.86 9.03
N ALA A 72 -3.59 7.61 9.37
CA ALA A 72 -3.63 8.67 10.36
C ALA A 72 -4.54 9.85 9.96
N GLN A 73 -4.81 10.02 8.66
CA GLN A 73 -5.56 11.16 8.11
C GLN A 73 -7.02 10.82 7.79
N ALA A 74 -7.40 9.54 7.79
CA ALA A 74 -8.73 9.04 7.43
C ALA A 74 -9.87 9.41 8.40
N LEU A 75 -9.66 10.38 9.31
CA LEU A 75 -10.73 10.94 10.12
C LEU A 75 -11.69 11.83 9.30
N ASN A 76 -11.28 12.29 8.10
CA ASN A 76 -12.04 13.27 7.29
C ASN A 76 -12.28 12.89 5.81
N SER A 77 -11.66 11.82 5.27
CA SER A 77 -11.86 11.37 3.88
C SER A 77 -12.43 9.96 3.85
N GLY A 78 -13.58 9.81 3.18
CA GLY A 78 -14.55 8.74 3.39
C GLY A 78 -14.12 7.30 3.09
N LEU A 79 -12.94 7.04 2.58
CA LEU A 79 -12.39 5.70 2.36
C LEU A 79 -10.86 5.78 2.47
N ALA A 80 -10.23 4.89 3.23
CA ALA A 80 -8.78 4.73 3.16
C ALA A 80 -8.38 4.39 1.72
N ASP A 81 -7.33 5.02 1.21
CA ASP A 81 -6.76 4.70 -0.10
C ASP A 81 -6.55 3.18 -0.20
N GLN A 82 -6.99 2.55 -1.31
CA GLN A 82 -6.83 1.11 -1.53
C GLN A 82 -5.35 0.69 -1.42
N GLN A 83 -4.44 1.60 -1.77
CA GLN A 83 -3.01 1.42 -1.57
C GLN A 83 -2.65 1.33 -0.07
N ALA A 84 -3.14 2.25 0.75
CA ALA A 84 -2.92 2.22 2.20
C ALA A 84 -3.48 0.93 2.85
N VAL A 85 -4.62 0.42 2.37
CA VAL A 85 -5.19 -0.86 2.82
C VAL A 85 -4.27 -2.03 2.47
N GLY A 86 -3.82 -2.11 1.21
CA GLY A 86 -2.91 -3.16 0.76
C GLY A 86 -1.57 -3.15 1.52
N LEU A 87 -1.01 -1.95 1.72
CA LEU A 87 0.21 -1.77 2.51
C LEU A 87 0.02 -2.20 3.97
N SER A 88 -1.10 -1.80 4.60
CA SER A 88 -1.44 -2.17 5.97
C SER A 88 -1.48 -3.69 6.16
N GLN A 89 -2.11 -4.42 5.24
CA GLN A 89 -2.12 -5.88 5.26
C GLN A 89 -0.70 -6.46 5.14
N GLN A 90 0.11 -5.98 4.18
CA GLN A 90 1.49 -6.47 4.02
C GLN A 90 2.38 -6.22 5.24
N ILE A 91 2.21 -5.07 5.90
CA ILE A 91 2.92 -4.76 7.14
C ILE A 91 2.50 -5.72 8.26
N GLN A 92 1.19 -5.98 8.41
CA GLN A 92 0.68 -6.92 9.41
C GLN A 92 1.24 -8.33 9.20
N GLU A 93 1.18 -8.87 7.97
CA GLU A 93 1.71 -10.21 7.65
C GLU A 93 3.22 -10.29 7.88
N SER A 94 3.95 -9.24 7.50
CA SER A 94 5.40 -9.18 7.68
C SER A 94 5.79 -9.12 9.15
N LEU A 95 5.09 -8.32 9.97
CA LEU A 95 5.30 -8.28 11.41
C LEU A 95 4.94 -9.61 12.07
N LEU A 96 3.84 -10.25 11.65
CA LEU A 96 3.45 -11.57 12.17
C LEU A 96 4.56 -12.60 11.93
N THR A 97 5.06 -12.63 10.70
CA THR A 97 6.17 -13.51 10.31
C THR A 97 7.41 -13.23 11.14
N GLN A 98 7.83 -11.96 11.24
CA GLN A 98 9.07 -11.59 11.93
C GLN A 98 8.98 -11.79 13.43
N PHE A 99 7.86 -11.46 14.07
CA PHE A 99 7.69 -11.69 15.50
C PHE A 99 7.67 -13.19 15.80
N THR A 100 7.06 -14.01 14.94
CA THR A 100 7.14 -15.48 15.06
C THR A 100 8.59 -15.96 14.96
N GLN A 101 9.35 -15.46 13.98
CA GLN A 101 10.77 -15.81 13.79
C GLN A 101 11.67 -15.33 14.93
N LEU A 102 11.34 -14.21 15.57
CA LEU A 102 12.01 -13.70 16.78
C LEU A 102 11.66 -14.51 18.05
N GLY A 103 10.77 -15.50 17.94
CA GLY A 103 10.37 -16.37 19.05
C GLY A 103 9.25 -15.82 19.93
N TYR A 104 8.54 -14.77 19.50
CA TYR A 104 7.37 -14.28 20.21
C TYR A 104 6.17 -15.22 20.01
N HIS A 105 5.30 -15.27 21.02
CA HIS A 105 4.05 -16.03 20.93
C HIS A 105 2.99 -15.15 20.24
N THR A 106 3.03 -15.11 18.92
CA THR A 106 2.14 -14.27 18.12
C THR A 106 0.74 -14.87 17.98
N ILE A 107 -0.29 -14.04 18.14
CA ILE A 107 -1.69 -14.44 17.98
C ILE A 107 -2.23 -13.83 16.70
N GLU A 108 -2.66 -14.70 15.77
CA GLU A 108 -3.42 -14.31 14.59
C GLU A 108 -4.88 -14.07 15.01
N HIS A 109 -5.21 -12.80 15.23
CA HIS A 109 -6.52 -12.41 15.75
C HIS A 109 -7.66 -12.55 14.72
N ARG A 110 -7.38 -12.64 13.41
CA ARG A 110 -8.41 -12.77 12.36
C ARG A 110 -8.99 -14.18 12.24
N LEU A 111 -8.27 -15.20 12.68
CA LEU A 111 -8.73 -16.59 12.62
C LEU A 111 -9.79 -16.91 13.69
N ASP A 112 -9.75 -16.21 14.83
CA ASP A 112 -10.64 -16.49 15.96
C ASP A 112 -12.10 -16.02 15.72
N GLY A 113 -12.28 -15.00 14.88
CA GLY A 113 -13.60 -14.57 14.40
C GLY A 113 -14.26 -15.58 13.44
N HIS A 114 -13.49 -16.45 12.79
CA HIS A 114 -14.00 -17.49 11.88
C HIS A 114 -14.27 -18.83 12.57
N ILE A 115 -13.59 -19.14 13.67
CA ILE A 115 -13.81 -20.40 14.41
C ILE A 115 -15.11 -20.36 15.24
N THR A 116 -15.67 -19.18 15.51
CA THR A 116 -16.97 -19.01 16.20
C THR A 116 -18.14 -18.74 15.23
N LEU A 117 -18.07 -19.24 14.00
CA LEU A 117 -19.15 -19.17 13.00
C LEU A 117 -19.60 -20.57 12.55
N LEU A 118 -19.89 -21.43 13.53
CA LEU A 118 -20.85 -22.53 13.40
C LEU A 118 -21.90 -22.27 14.48
N ASP A 119 -22.91 -21.44 14.15
CA ASP A 119 -24.33 -21.61 14.53
C ASP A 119 -25.19 -20.35 14.35
N ASN A 120 -24.65 -19.18 13.99
CA ASN A 120 -25.50 -18.00 13.85
C ASN A 120 -24.84 -16.91 13.00
N ALA A 121 -25.48 -16.60 11.89
CA ALA A 121 -25.17 -15.49 11.02
C ALA A 121 -25.25 -14.13 11.74
N GLU A 122 -24.54 -13.15 11.17
CA GLU A 122 -24.78 -11.71 11.34
C GLU A 122 -24.30 -11.07 12.65
N SER A 123 -22.98 -11.15 12.87
CA SER A 123 -22.22 -10.14 13.62
C SER A 123 -20.74 -10.46 13.32
N ILE A 124 -19.91 -9.55 12.82
CA ILE A 124 -19.10 -8.67 13.65
C ILE A 124 -18.24 -7.85 12.68
N LEU A 125 -18.66 -6.62 12.40
CA LEU A 125 -17.78 -5.51 12.01
C LEU A 125 -17.47 -4.77 13.31
N SER A 126 -16.61 -5.33 14.18
CA SER A 126 -16.29 -4.71 15.46
C SER A 126 -14.85 -4.23 15.52
N ARG A 127 -14.76 -2.92 15.75
CA ARG A 127 -13.58 -2.12 16.05
C ARG A 127 -12.88 -2.70 17.28
N ASP A 128 -11.80 -3.39 17.01
CA ASP A 128 -10.44 -2.98 17.37
C ASP A 128 -10.16 -2.69 18.85
N VAL A 129 -9.20 -3.44 19.40
CA VAL A 129 -8.57 -3.34 20.72
C VAL A 129 -9.43 -3.70 21.95
N ASN A 130 -10.67 -3.22 22.10
CA ASN A 130 -11.47 -3.52 23.31
C ASN A 130 -12.09 -4.93 23.30
N THR A 131 -12.41 -5.47 22.12
CA THR A 131 -12.89 -6.85 21.95
C THR A 131 -11.76 -7.88 22.14
N LEU A 132 -10.51 -7.48 21.92
CA LEU A 132 -9.32 -8.35 22.11
C LEU A 132 -9.01 -8.61 23.59
N ARG A 133 -9.43 -7.72 24.51
CA ARG A 133 -9.12 -7.84 25.95
C ARG A 133 -9.81 -9.01 26.66
N LEU A 134 -10.91 -9.55 26.13
CA LEU A 134 -11.81 -10.40 26.93
C LEU A 134 -11.66 -11.91 26.72
N ARG A 135 -10.89 -12.40 25.75
CA ARG A 135 -10.86 -13.85 25.45
C ARG A 135 -9.49 -14.51 25.23
N GLN A 136 -8.44 -13.74 24.94
CA GLN A 136 -7.20 -14.29 24.38
C GLN A 136 -5.95 -14.18 25.27
N ASN A 137 -6.05 -13.72 26.53
CA ASN A 137 -4.90 -13.56 27.45
C ASN A 137 -3.67 -12.89 26.77
N ILE A 138 -3.92 -11.82 25.99
CA ILE A 138 -2.90 -11.08 25.24
C ILE A 138 -2.15 -10.16 26.22
N ASP A 139 -0.82 -10.27 26.26
CA ASP A 139 0.04 -9.43 27.10
C ASP A 139 0.40 -8.12 26.41
N PHE A 140 0.68 -8.18 25.10
CA PHE A 140 1.05 -7.02 24.30
C PHE A 140 0.29 -6.96 22.99
N VAL A 141 0.02 -5.73 22.54
CA VAL A 141 -0.54 -5.45 21.22
C VAL A 141 0.42 -4.58 20.42
N VAL A 142 0.72 -4.98 19.19
CA VAL A 142 1.34 -4.12 18.18
C VAL A 142 0.23 -3.44 17.39
N THR A 143 0.24 -2.12 17.37
CA THR A 143 -0.66 -1.30 16.56
C THR A 143 0.11 -0.16 15.92
N GLY A 144 -0.44 0.45 14.88
CA GLY A 144 0.25 1.54 14.20
C GLY A 144 -0.59 2.34 13.23
N THR A 145 0.04 3.40 12.71
CA THR A 145 -0.56 4.27 11.72
C THR A 145 0.32 4.42 10.49
N LEU A 146 -0.33 4.68 9.37
CA LEU A 146 0.27 5.04 8.09
C LEU A 146 0.01 6.52 7.84
N THR A 147 0.97 7.21 7.24
CA THR A 147 0.79 8.58 6.76
C THR A 147 1.38 8.67 5.37
N GLN A 148 0.54 8.95 4.38
CA GLN A 148 0.98 9.10 3.00
C GLN A 148 1.72 10.43 2.84
N GLN A 149 2.89 10.36 2.22
CA GLN A 149 3.65 11.50 1.71
C GLN A 149 3.78 11.37 0.18
N GLN A 150 4.40 12.35 -0.47
CA GLN A 150 4.51 12.36 -1.94
C GLN A 150 5.32 11.19 -2.52
N HIS A 151 6.28 10.63 -1.78
CA HIS A 151 7.19 9.60 -2.27
C HIS A 151 7.18 8.32 -1.44
N ALA A 152 6.50 8.31 -0.28
CA ALA A 152 6.53 7.21 0.67
C ALA A 152 5.32 7.21 1.61
N TYR A 153 5.11 6.09 2.29
CA TYR A 153 4.30 5.99 3.48
C TYR A 153 5.19 5.98 4.72
N ILE A 154 4.89 6.86 5.67
CA ILE A 154 5.48 6.82 7.00
C ILE A 154 4.67 5.85 7.86
N VAL A 155 5.33 4.82 8.37
CA VAL A 155 4.76 3.79 9.22
C VAL A 155 5.22 4.04 10.65
N ASN A 156 4.28 4.25 11.56
CA ASN A 156 4.55 4.37 12.99
C ASN A 156 3.90 3.20 13.72
N ALA A 157 4.69 2.42 14.47
CA ALA A 157 4.21 1.29 15.25
C ALA A 157 4.49 1.47 16.74
N ARG A 158 3.63 0.90 17.57
CA ARG A 158 3.74 0.90 19.03
C ARG A 158 3.43 -0.49 19.57
N LEU A 159 4.23 -0.95 20.51
CA LEU A 159 3.95 -2.11 21.34
C LEU A 159 3.35 -1.63 22.67
N ILE A 160 2.13 -2.05 22.97
CA ILE A 160 1.34 -1.60 24.12
C ILE A 160 1.18 -2.76 25.09
N ASN A 161 1.46 -2.52 26.37
CA ASN A 161 1.14 -3.46 27.45
C ASN A 161 -0.37 -3.43 27.73
N MET A 162 -1.03 -4.57 27.59
CA MET A 162 -2.49 -4.67 27.76
C MET A 162 -2.96 -4.61 29.20
N GLN A 163 -2.06 -4.78 30.17
CA GLN A 163 -2.37 -4.69 31.60
C GLN A 163 -2.62 -3.24 32.03
N ASP A 164 -1.79 -2.30 31.58
CA ASP A 164 -1.79 -0.91 32.04
C ASP A 164 -1.91 0.14 30.91
N GLY A 165 -1.95 -0.29 29.65
CA GLY A 165 -2.08 0.56 28.47
C GLY A 165 -0.81 1.34 28.11
N ARG A 166 0.33 1.07 28.76
CA ARG A 166 1.57 1.80 28.47
C ARG A 166 2.20 1.35 27.17
N VAL A 167 2.74 2.30 26.41
CA VAL A 167 3.65 2.03 25.31
C VAL A 167 4.99 1.57 25.89
N VAL A 168 5.39 0.34 25.58
CA VAL A 168 6.63 -0.27 26.07
C VAL A 168 7.73 -0.33 25.00
N SER A 169 7.35 -0.16 23.73
CA SER A 169 8.27 0.06 22.60
C SER A 169 7.56 0.81 21.48
N ALA A 170 8.31 1.51 20.65
CA ALA A 170 7.82 2.21 19.47
C ALA A 170 8.86 2.15 18.36
N ALA A 171 8.38 2.18 17.12
CA ALA A 171 9.23 2.09 15.94
C ALA A 171 8.65 2.91 14.79
N THR A 172 9.54 3.39 13.93
CA THR A 172 9.15 4.10 12.71
C THR A 172 9.97 3.58 11.54
N THR A 173 9.32 3.46 10.38
CA THR A 173 10.00 3.24 9.11
C THR A 173 9.30 4.03 8.00
N GLU A 174 10.03 4.30 6.94
CA GLU A 174 9.51 4.85 5.69
C GLU A 174 9.49 3.74 4.64
N ILE A 175 8.38 3.63 3.90
CA ILE A 175 8.23 2.68 2.80
C ILE A 175 7.93 3.46 1.53
N PRO A 176 8.83 3.50 0.54
CA PRO A 176 8.62 4.20 -0.72
C PRO A 176 7.36 3.71 -1.45
N ILE A 177 6.63 4.61 -2.12
CA ILE A 177 5.39 4.25 -2.86
C ILE A 177 5.70 3.24 -3.98
N ASN A 178 6.88 3.37 -4.60
CA ASN A 178 7.41 2.46 -5.61
C ASN A 178 7.90 1.09 -5.07
N THR A 179 7.53 0.72 -3.84
CA THR A 179 7.78 -0.62 -3.28
C THR A 179 6.74 -1.63 -3.75
N MET A 180 5.47 -1.21 -3.83
CA MET A 180 4.32 -2.08 -4.14
C MET A 180 3.65 -1.70 -5.46
N TRP A 181 3.66 -0.42 -5.82
CA TRP A 181 3.01 0.10 -7.02
C TRP A 181 4.00 0.93 -7.81
N THR A 182 4.02 0.78 -9.12
CA THR A 182 4.80 1.72 -9.95
C THR A 182 4.03 3.05 -10.01
N ASP A 183 4.74 4.19 -10.05
CA ASP A 183 4.19 5.55 -10.29
C ASP A 183 3.55 5.74 -11.69
N GLU A 184 3.00 4.69 -12.28
CA GLU A 184 2.35 4.70 -13.58
C GLU A 184 0.88 5.03 -13.40
N LYS A 185 0.47 6.17 -13.97
CA LYS A 185 -0.94 6.54 -14.16
C LYS A 185 -1.65 5.66 -15.20
N VAL A 186 -0.88 4.81 -15.89
CA VAL A 186 -1.30 3.99 -17.01
C VAL A 186 -0.49 2.70 -16.97
N GLN A 187 -1.12 1.61 -16.52
CA GLN A 187 -0.55 0.26 -16.44
C GLN A 187 -1.03 -0.55 -17.64
N GLN A 188 -0.13 -1.14 -18.42
CA GLN A 188 -0.54 -2.09 -19.47
C GLN A 188 -0.39 -3.52 -18.96
N ARG A 189 -1.51 -4.23 -18.76
CA ARG A 189 -1.54 -5.63 -18.31
C ARG A 189 -2.35 -6.46 -19.30
N ASP A 190 -1.80 -7.60 -19.74
CA ASP A 190 -2.43 -8.50 -20.72
C ASP A 190 -2.85 -7.80 -22.03
N GLY A 191 -2.07 -6.80 -22.46
CA GLY A 191 -2.36 -5.99 -23.65
C GLY A 191 -3.41 -4.90 -23.45
N LEU A 192 -4.05 -4.84 -22.27
CA LEU A 192 -5.04 -3.84 -21.91
C LEU A 192 -4.40 -2.70 -21.12
N ILE A 193 -4.78 -1.48 -21.46
CA ILE A 193 -4.32 -0.27 -20.76
C ILE A 193 -5.29 0.07 -19.64
N TYR A 194 -4.80 0.03 -18.40
CA TYR A 194 -5.50 0.41 -17.18
C TYR A 194 -5.05 1.80 -16.76
N ARG A 195 -5.99 2.73 -16.62
CA ARG A 195 -5.73 4.09 -16.18
C ARG A 195 -6.34 4.30 -14.81
N THR A 196 -5.52 4.68 -13.84
CA THR A 196 -5.99 5.05 -12.49
C THR A 196 -6.26 6.56 -12.48
N GLU A 197 -7.55 6.93 -12.47
CA GLU A 197 -8.02 8.31 -12.29
C GLU A 197 -8.11 8.61 -10.77
N TYR A 198 -7.74 9.82 -10.37
CA TYR A 198 -7.79 10.29 -8.97
C TYR A 198 -9.20 10.71 -8.55
#